data_AF-A0AAD8XST5-F1
#
_entry.id   AF-A0AAD8XST5-F1
#
_cell.length_a   1.000
_cell.length_b   1.000
_cell.length_c   1.000
_cell.angle_alpha   90.00
_cell.angle_beta   90.00
_cell.angle_gamma   90.00
#
_symmetry.space_group_name_H-M   'P 1'
#
loop_
_entity.id
_entity.type
_entity.pdbx_description
1 polymer ?
#
loop_
_entity_poly.entity_id
_entity_poly.type
_entity_poly.pdbx_seq_one_letter_code
_entity_poly.pdbx_strand_id
1 'polypeptide(L)'
;MEKLTMLIIAILVAAVIIGASADNTAAAAAAASTNEKEVDGTYKFDNLVAWVQQNGGRVNDHLGITNHQHGNHQVVRGGVALQNIQSGSELLFLPWNIVFGTIHDTPTLPDNKCDVLQSYATEVDAGRASFWYPYLALDTSLSSRVPSVWNDLAIAELQGLPPYGRTAGLTDWYSSNCANDVPFSDLPSSSRQALLAAVTRAAGLRFLPVYDLLNHHNGMLNTECSAVQEGVTLTTTTDIPKGDEIFNSYGGGQVNTVAEIFRKYGFVDEWPQYHSWEQRDEESDGDDDDGGMNTMHFLVLPGQNNVAIYPPPSMLSQIGDNVLDIDYLLAETEKHNQGLSTQQLMHFSKMLADLIATLITTVDEDTVILQQMNDSLRMMILSQDLSGEIEQLIDIISAISYRMQFKQSIRMALDATNQVLSLRNEPGEL
;
A
#
# COMPACT_ATOMS: atom_id res chain seq x y z
N MET A 1 -22.77 7.08 -22.34
CA MET A 1 -21.91 7.65 -23.41
C MET A 1 -21.81 9.18 -23.35
N GLU A 2 -22.92 9.94 -23.39
CA GLU A 2 -22.84 11.43 -23.37
C GLU A 2 -22.13 12.03 -22.13
N LYS A 3 -22.23 11.39 -20.95
CA LYS A 3 -21.51 11.83 -19.73
C LYS A 3 -20.00 11.61 -19.79
N LEU A 4 -19.53 10.56 -20.48
CA LEU A 4 -18.10 10.25 -20.62
C LEU A 4 -17.43 11.22 -21.60
N THR A 5 -18.16 11.65 -22.64
CA THR A 5 -17.68 12.63 -23.61
C THR A 5 -17.52 14.02 -23.00
N MET A 6 -18.33 14.40 -22.01
CA MET A 6 -18.18 15.70 -21.32
C MET A 6 -16.94 15.77 -20.42
N LEU A 7 -16.52 14.67 -19.78
CA LEU A 7 -15.34 14.67 -18.91
C LEU A 7 -14.04 14.86 -19.71
N ILE A 8 -13.92 14.21 -20.87
CA ILE A 8 -12.76 14.32 -21.77
C ILE A 8 -12.66 15.75 -22.36
N ILE A 9 -13.79 16.37 -22.69
CA ILE A 9 -13.82 17.74 -23.23
C ILE A 9 -13.50 18.79 -22.14
N ALA A 10 -13.91 18.57 -20.88
CA ALA A 10 -13.60 19.49 -19.79
C ALA A 10 -12.09 19.55 -19.47
N ILE A 11 -11.39 18.42 -19.52
CA ILE A 11 -9.94 18.35 -19.31
C ILE A 11 -9.18 19.07 -20.43
N LEU A 12 -9.62 18.91 -21.69
CA LEU A 12 -9.00 19.59 -22.85
C LEU A 12 -9.24 21.11 -22.89
N VAL A 13 -10.32 21.63 -22.29
CA VAL A 13 -10.63 23.07 -22.28
C VAL A 13 -9.95 23.81 -21.12
N ALA A 14 -9.61 23.13 -20.02
CA ALA A 14 -8.89 23.73 -18.90
C ALA A 14 -7.42 24.09 -19.22
N ALA A 15 -6.81 23.45 -20.22
CA ALA A 15 -5.41 23.64 -20.59
C ALA A 15 -5.10 24.95 -21.36
N VAL A 16 -6.11 25.77 -21.70
CA VAL A 16 -5.92 26.93 -22.60
C VAL A 16 -5.92 28.30 -21.87
N ILE A 17 -6.15 28.37 -20.55
CA ILE A 17 -6.28 29.66 -19.86
C ILE A 17 -5.59 29.67 -18.50
N ILE A 18 -4.26 29.69 -18.42
CA ILE A 18 -3.53 30.39 -17.34
C ILE A 18 -2.22 30.97 -17.89
N GLY A 19 -2.19 32.30 -18.04
CA GLY A 19 -0.99 33.07 -18.28
C GLY A 19 -0.59 33.88 -17.04
N ALA A 20 0.71 33.88 -16.76
CA ALA A 20 1.51 34.88 -16.01
C ALA A 20 1.24 35.06 -14.51
N SER A 21 2.17 34.55 -13.68
CA SER A 21 3.07 35.40 -12.86
C SER A 21 4.17 34.54 -12.21
N ALA A 22 5.39 34.66 -12.73
CA ALA A 22 6.60 34.18 -12.07
C ALA A 22 7.28 35.39 -11.43
N ASP A 23 7.65 35.30 -10.15
CA ASP A 23 8.87 35.90 -9.61
C ASP A 23 9.14 35.46 -8.15
N ASN A 24 10.42 35.13 -7.90
CA ASN A 24 11.13 35.13 -6.61
C ASN A 24 11.15 33.92 -5.66
N THR A 25 11.52 32.73 -6.13
CA THR A 25 12.05 31.63 -5.26
C THR A 25 13.33 30.93 -5.75
N ALA A 26 14.03 31.48 -6.74
CA ALA A 26 15.15 30.80 -7.42
C ALA A 26 16.52 30.83 -6.70
N ALA A 27 16.66 31.46 -5.53
CA ALA A 27 18.00 31.70 -4.94
C ALA A 27 18.45 30.69 -3.87
N ALA A 28 17.58 29.81 -3.35
CA ALA A 28 17.94 28.83 -2.32
C ALA A 28 18.15 27.39 -2.84
N ALA A 29 17.72 27.09 -4.07
CA ALA A 29 17.83 25.74 -4.67
C ALA A 29 19.15 25.48 -5.43
N ALA A 30 20.00 26.50 -5.60
CA ALA A 30 21.19 26.41 -6.44
C ALA A 30 22.43 25.79 -5.77
N ALA A 31 22.35 25.36 -4.50
CA ALA A 31 23.52 24.87 -3.75
C ALA A 31 23.69 23.33 -3.71
N ALA A 32 22.80 22.53 -4.31
CA ALA A 32 22.87 21.06 -4.26
C ALA A 32 22.83 20.35 -5.63
N SER A 33 22.87 21.09 -6.74
CA SER A 33 22.87 20.53 -8.10
C SER A 33 24.29 20.31 -8.62
N THR A 34 25.10 19.50 -7.93
CA THR A 34 26.24 18.88 -8.61
C THR A 34 25.70 17.77 -9.50
N ASN A 35 26.09 17.77 -10.78
CA ASN A 35 25.83 16.71 -11.77
C ASN A 35 26.38 15.34 -11.31
N GLU A 36 25.81 14.77 -10.26
CA GLU A 36 25.98 13.36 -9.96
C GLU A 36 25.25 12.63 -11.06
N LYS A 37 26.02 12.07 -12.01
CA LYS A 37 25.54 10.97 -12.84
C LYS A 37 24.80 10.04 -11.91
N GLU A 38 23.52 9.81 -12.20
CA GLU A 38 22.61 8.93 -11.47
C GLU A 38 23.39 7.71 -10.99
N VAL A 39 23.81 7.79 -9.73
CA VAL A 39 24.73 6.81 -9.17
C VAL A 39 23.89 5.56 -8.96
N ASP A 40 24.29 4.49 -9.64
CA ASP A 40 23.64 3.17 -9.64
C ASP A 40 23.11 2.83 -8.24
N GLY A 41 21.83 2.43 -8.17
CA GLY A 41 21.16 2.10 -6.91
C GLY A 41 21.94 1.05 -6.10
N THR A 42 22.65 0.15 -6.78
CA THR A 42 23.54 -0.84 -6.16
C THR A 42 24.65 -0.17 -5.34
N TYR A 43 25.31 0.86 -5.87
CA TYR A 43 26.37 1.57 -5.14
C TYR A 43 25.84 2.25 -3.86
N LYS A 44 24.63 2.82 -3.92
CA LYS A 44 23.99 3.39 -2.73
C LYS A 44 23.68 2.33 -1.68
N PHE A 45 23.26 1.14 -2.11
CA PHE A 45 23.00 0.02 -1.20
C PHE A 45 24.28 -0.52 -0.55
N ASP A 46 25.36 -0.68 -1.32
CA ASP A 46 26.65 -1.12 -0.76
C ASP A 46 27.15 -0.16 0.34
N ASN A 47 26.96 1.16 0.14
CA ASN A 47 27.28 2.16 1.16
C ASN A 47 26.39 2.02 2.40
N LEU A 48 25.10 1.75 2.22
CA LEU A 48 24.19 1.49 3.34
C LEU A 48 24.61 0.24 4.12
N VAL A 49 24.92 -0.87 3.43
CA VAL A 49 25.38 -2.11 4.05
C VAL A 49 26.65 -1.88 4.86
N ALA A 50 27.64 -1.21 4.29
CA ALA A 50 28.89 -0.88 4.97
C ALA A 50 28.63 -0.01 6.22
N TRP A 51 27.73 0.97 6.13
CA TRP A 51 27.35 1.81 7.25
C TRP A 51 26.62 1.03 8.35
N VAL A 52 25.70 0.12 8.02
CA VAL A 52 25.02 -0.76 8.99
C VAL A 52 26.06 -1.59 9.75
N GLN A 53 26.99 -2.20 9.04
CA GLN A 53 28.06 -3.04 9.63
C GLN A 53 29.00 -2.24 10.54
N GLN A 54 29.38 -1.02 10.15
CA GLN A 54 30.22 -0.14 10.97
C GLN A 54 29.57 0.26 12.30
N ASN A 55 28.24 0.25 12.36
CA ASN A 55 27.48 0.63 13.54
C ASN A 55 26.91 -0.58 14.32
N GLY A 56 27.51 -1.77 14.12
CA GLY A 56 27.19 -2.98 14.89
C GLY A 56 26.03 -3.82 14.34
N GLY A 57 25.45 -3.42 13.21
CA GLY A 57 24.50 -4.24 12.47
C GLY A 57 25.18 -5.35 11.66
N ARG A 58 24.36 -6.25 11.11
CA ARG A 58 24.80 -7.32 10.22
C ARG A 58 23.85 -7.36 9.04
N VAL A 59 24.40 -7.52 7.84
CA VAL A 59 23.63 -7.75 6.61
C VAL A 59 24.24 -8.95 5.92
N ASN A 60 23.40 -9.90 5.53
CA ASN A 60 23.81 -11.09 4.79
C ASN A 60 24.36 -10.67 3.42
N ASP A 61 25.53 -11.19 3.04
CA ASP A 61 26.20 -10.87 1.78
C ASP A 61 25.49 -11.47 0.55
N HIS A 62 24.50 -12.34 0.77
CA HIS A 62 23.61 -12.83 -0.27
C HIS A 62 22.38 -11.92 -0.48
N LEU A 63 22.18 -10.87 0.32
CA LEU A 63 21.12 -9.88 0.11
C LEU A 63 21.62 -8.74 -0.78
N GLY A 64 20.88 -8.44 -1.86
CA GLY A 64 21.06 -7.26 -2.69
C GLY A 64 19.75 -6.50 -2.87
N ILE A 65 19.78 -5.43 -3.67
CA ILE A 65 18.58 -4.77 -4.19
C ILE A 65 18.61 -4.74 -5.71
N THR A 66 17.43 -4.81 -6.32
CA THR A 66 17.25 -4.63 -7.77
C THR A 66 15.89 -4.01 -8.05
N ASN A 67 15.68 -3.64 -9.31
CA ASN A 67 14.38 -3.25 -9.83
C ASN A 67 13.61 -4.50 -10.28
N HIS A 68 12.45 -4.73 -9.69
CA HIS A 68 11.51 -5.80 -10.02
C HIS A 68 10.35 -5.25 -10.84
N GLN A 69 9.78 -6.07 -11.71
CA GLN A 69 8.54 -5.73 -12.41
C GLN A 69 7.36 -6.35 -11.67
N HIS A 70 6.50 -5.51 -11.12
CA HIS A 70 5.29 -5.92 -10.42
C HIS A 70 4.06 -5.52 -11.25
N GLY A 71 3.07 -6.42 -11.35
CA GLY A 71 1.79 -6.16 -12.00
C GLY A 71 1.88 -5.52 -13.40
N ASN A 72 1.22 -4.37 -13.57
CA ASN A 72 1.08 -3.63 -14.84
C ASN A 72 2.37 -2.90 -15.30
N HIS A 73 3.53 -3.57 -15.23
CA HIS A 73 4.85 -3.04 -15.56
C HIS A 73 5.36 -1.95 -14.60
N GLN A 74 4.89 -1.93 -13.35
CA GLN A 74 5.45 -1.03 -12.35
C GLN A 74 6.84 -1.54 -11.98
N VAL A 75 7.84 -0.69 -12.15
CA VAL A 75 9.21 -1.00 -11.72
C VAL A 75 9.35 -0.56 -10.27
N VAL A 76 9.50 -1.53 -9.38
CA VAL A 76 9.65 -1.31 -7.94
C VAL A 76 11.00 -1.85 -7.50
N ARG A 77 11.75 -1.05 -6.74
CA ARG A 77 12.99 -1.51 -6.13
C ARG A 77 12.65 -2.41 -4.95
N GLY A 78 13.26 -3.59 -4.88
CA GLY A 78 13.09 -4.54 -3.79
C GLY A 78 14.35 -5.35 -3.50
N GLY A 79 14.31 -6.15 -2.43
CA GLY A 79 15.38 -7.07 -2.09
C GLY A 79 15.49 -8.23 -3.08
N VAL A 80 16.69 -8.76 -3.28
CA VAL A 80 16.93 -9.92 -4.14
C VAL A 80 18.01 -10.82 -3.56
N ALA A 81 17.85 -12.13 -3.71
CA ALA A 81 18.85 -13.10 -3.34
C ALA A 81 19.97 -13.16 -4.40
N LEU A 82 21.18 -12.69 -4.06
CA LEU A 82 22.36 -12.74 -4.94
C LEU A 82 22.92 -14.16 -5.09
N GLN A 83 22.63 -15.02 -4.11
CA GLN A 83 22.95 -16.44 -4.06
C GLN A 83 21.77 -17.17 -3.39
N ASN A 84 21.76 -18.51 -3.44
CA ASN A 84 20.76 -19.27 -2.70
C ASN A 84 20.91 -18.99 -1.19
N ILE A 85 19.79 -18.76 -0.50
CA ILE A 85 19.71 -18.52 0.93
C ILE A 85 18.90 -19.66 1.56
N GLN A 86 19.41 -20.27 2.63
CA GLN A 86 18.71 -21.36 3.31
C GLN A 86 17.69 -20.81 4.31
N SER A 87 16.56 -21.50 4.49
CA SER A 87 15.60 -21.21 5.56
C SER A 87 16.29 -21.12 6.92
N GLY A 88 15.83 -20.18 7.75
CA GLY A 88 16.44 -19.85 9.05
C GLY A 88 17.71 -18.99 8.99
N SER A 89 18.18 -18.58 7.82
CA SER A 89 19.32 -17.66 7.71
C SER A 89 18.97 -16.27 8.24
N GLU A 90 19.87 -15.67 9.03
CA GLU A 90 19.81 -14.24 9.36
C GLU A 90 20.11 -13.43 8.10
N LEU A 91 19.15 -12.63 7.65
CA LEU A 91 19.33 -11.68 6.55
C LEU A 91 19.85 -10.33 7.04
N LEU A 92 19.36 -9.90 8.19
CA LEU A 92 19.61 -8.57 8.72
C LEU A 92 19.53 -8.59 10.25
N PHE A 93 20.46 -7.91 10.89
CA PHE A 93 20.35 -7.50 12.29
C PHE A 93 20.64 -6.01 12.38
N LEU A 94 19.73 -5.27 13.01
CA LEU A 94 19.82 -3.84 13.26
C LEU A 94 19.83 -3.58 14.77
N PRO A 95 20.96 -3.20 15.38
CA PRO A 95 20.94 -2.76 16.77
C PRO A 95 20.06 -1.51 16.92
N TRP A 96 19.43 -1.35 18.07
CA TRP A 96 18.44 -0.27 18.27
C TRP A 96 19.00 1.14 18.07
N ASN A 97 20.31 1.34 18.24
CA ASN A 97 21.01 2.62 18.05
C ASN A 97 21.03 3.11 16.59
N ILE A 98 20.76 2.24 15.61
CA ILE A 98 20.67 2.61 14.18
C ILE A 98 19.26 2.52 13.60
N VAL A 99 18.28 2.09 14.39
CA VAL A 99 16.86 2.16 14.01
C VAL A 99 16.38 3.57 14.32
N PHE A 100 16.03 4.34 13.29
CA PHE A 100 15.57 5.72 13.53
C PHE A 100 14.20 5.73 14.22
N GLY A 101 14.01 6.68 15.14
CA GLY A 101 12.77 6.84 15.90
C GLY A 101 12.74 6.06 17.23
N THR A 102 13.83 5.39 17.62
CA THR A 102 13.96 4.73 18.92
C THR A 102 14.62 5.62 19.98
N ILE A 103 14.45 5.26 21.26
CA ILE A 103 15.08 5.95 22.39
C ILE A 103 16.03 5.00 23.13
N HIS A 104 17.24 5.47 23.46
CA HIS A 104 18.20 4.82 24.37
C HIS A 104 18.52 3.36 24.04
N ASP A 105 18.64 3.03 22.75
CA ASP A 105 18.94 1.67 22.28
C ASP A 105 17.88 0.64 22.73
N THR A 106 16.63 1.08 22.84
CA THR A 106 15.48 0.23 23.15
C THR A 106 14.46 0.27 22.03
N PRO A 107 13.51 -0.69 21.93
CA PRO A 107 12.39 -0.58 21.00
C PRO A 107 11.45 0.60 21.31
N THR A 108 11.64 1.34 22.39
CA THR A 108 10.72 2.39 22.83
C THR A 108 10.68 3.55 21.84
N LEU A 109 9.47 3.96 21.47
CA LEU A 109 9.23 5.16 20.66
C LEU A 109 9.08 6.39 21.57
N PRO A 110 9.44 7.60 21.11
CA PRO A 110 9.03 8.83 21.77
C PRO A 110 7.51 8.95 21.89
N ASP A 111 7.04 9.45 23.04
CA ASP A 111 5.62 9.71 23.29
C ASP A 111 5.04 10.71 22.27
N ASN A 112 5.86 11.68 21.85
CA ASN A 112 5.48 12.69 20.90
C ASN A 112 5.91 12.31 19.47
N LYS A 113 4.93 11.93 18.66
CA LYS A 113 5.13 11.59 17.24
C LYS A 113 5.69 12.76 16.41
N CYS A 114 5.38 14.02 16.78
CA CYS A 114 5.91 15.19 16.09
C CYS A 114 7.44 15.23 16.16
N ASP A 115 8.02 14.85 17.31
CA ASP A 115 9.47 14.91 17.53
C ASP A 115 10.21 13.92 16.63
N VAL A 116 9.66 12.71 16.43
CA VAL A 116 10.22 11.71 15.50
C VAL A 116 10.23 12.24 14.07
N LEU A 117 9.11 12.77 13.61
CA LEU A 117 8.95 13.26 12.24
C LEU A 117 9.79 14.52 11.96
N GLN A 118 9.86 15.45 12.92
CA GLN A 118 10.72 16.63 12.83
C GLN A 118 12.20 16.26 12.87
N SER A 119 12.58 15.27 13.67
CA SER A 119 13.94 14.74 13.68
C SER A 119 14.28 14.13 12.32
N TYR A 120 13.36 13.37 11.70
CA TYR A 120 13.60 12.77 10.38
C TYR A 120 13.82 13.86 9.33
N ALA A 121 12.95 14.88 9.32
CA ALA A 121 13.07 16.02 8.43
C ALA A 121 14.42 16.75 8.61
N THR A 122 14.87 16.91 9.85
CA THR A 122 16.17 17.52 10.17
C THR A 122 17.34 16.71 9.60
N GLU A 123 17.30 15.38 9.69
CA GLU A 123 18.32 14.50 9.09
C GLU A 123 18.29 14.56 7.55
N VAL A 124 17.10 14.67 6.95
CA VAL A 124 16.97 14.90 5.49
C VAL A 124 17.60 16.24 5.09
N ASP A 125 17.32 17.31 5.82
CA ASP A 125 17.88 18.64 5.55
C ASP A 125 19.40 18.71 5.76
N ALA A 126 19.93 17.92 6.70
CA ALA A 126 21.37 17.81 6.92
C ALA A 126 22.11 17.15 5.73
N GLY A 127 21.39 16.41 4.87
CA GLY A 127 21.95 15.77 3.68
C GLY A 127 23.16 14.91 4.04
N ARG A 128 24.29 15.12 3.37
CA ARG A 128 25.54 14.35 3.61
C ARG A 128 26.14 14.50 5.00
N ALA A 129 25.74 15.54 5.76
CA ALA A 129 26.18 15.72 7.13
C ALA A 129 25.37 14.87 8.13
N SER A 130 24.22 14.32 7.70
CA SER A 130 23.41 13.40 8.51
C SER A 130 24.19 12.13 8.83
N PHE A 131 24.08 11.67 10.07
CA PHE A 131 24.56 10.36 10.46
C PHE A 131 23.86 9.27 9.63
N TRP A 132 22.58 9.48 9.30
CA TRP A 132 21.69 8.57 8.57
C TRP A 132 21.74 8.73 7.05
N TYR A 133 22.63 9.58 6.52
CA TYR A 133 22.70 9.83 5.09
C TYR A 133 22.75 8.57 4.21
N PRO A 134 23.53 7.51 4.54
CA PRO A 134 23.53 6.28 3.72
C PRO A 134 22.16 5.62 3.59
N TYR A 135 21.33 5.72 4.63
CA TYR A 135 19.94 5.25 4.63
C TYR A 135 19.04 6.21 3.85
N LEU A 136 19.08 7.51 4.18
CA LEU A 136 18.21 8.53 3.56
C LEU A 136 18.50 8.73 2.07
N ALA A 137 19.72 8.45 1.60
CA ALA A 137 20.08 8.52 0.18
C ALA A 137 19.34 7.47 -0.70
N LEU A 138 18.76 6.45 -0.07
CA LEU A 138 17.91 5.45 -0.70
C LEU A 138 16.42 5.74 -0.51
N ASP A 139 16.04 6.74 0.29
CA ASP A 139 14.64 7.10 0.47
C ASP A 139 14.08 7.80 -0.77
N THR A 140 13.05 7.19 -1.37
CA THR A 140 12.32 7.70 -2.54
C THR A 140 10.88 8.06 -2.19
N SER A 141 10.58 8.29 -0.91
CA SER A 141 9.19 8.48 -0.44
C SER A 141 8.50 9.69 -1.04
N LEU A 142 9.24 10.74 -1.44
CA LEU A 142 8.67 11.89 -2.16
C LEU A 142 8.10 11.52 -3.53
N SER A 143 8.55 10.41 -4.13
CA SER A 143 8.02 9.88 -5.37
C SER A 143 6.86 8.89 -5.16
N SER A 144 6.53 8.55 -3.90
CA SER A 144 5.42 7.66 -3.59
C SER A 144 4.08 8.31 -3.96
N ARG A 145 3.26 7.59 -4.74
CA ARG A 145 1.93 8.03 -5.19
C ARG A 145 0.85 7.34 -4.38
N VAL A 146 0.67 7.79 -3.13
CA VAL A 146 -0.34 7.23 -2.22
C VAL A 146 -1.61 8.07 -2.20
N PRO A 147 -2.79 7.48 -1.92
CA PRO A 147 -4.06 8.22 -1.90
C PRO A 147 -4.08 9.45 -0.97
N SER A 148 -3.24 9.52 0.06
CA SER A 148 -3.15 10.67 0.96
C SER A 148 -2.55 11.93 0.33
N VAL A 149 -1.93 11.83 -0.85
CA VAL A 149 -1.35 12.98 -1.59
C VAL A 149 -2.00 13.22 -2.94
N TRP A 150 -3.04 12.47 -3.28
CA TRP A 150 -3.79 12.64 -4.52
C TRP A 150 -4.63 13.92 -4.46
N ASN A 151 -4.85 14.51 -5.63
CA ASN A 151 -5.80 15.60 -5.78
C ASN A 151 -7.26 15.08 -5.82
N ASP A 152 -8.19 16.01 -5.72
CA ASP A 152 -9.63 15.72 -5.70
C ASP A 152 -10.13 14.96 -6.94
N LEU A 153 -9.49 15.14 -8.10
CA LEU A 153 -9.88 14.45 -9.34
C LEU A 153 -9.58 12.95 -9.23
N ALA A 154 -8.38 12.57 -8.80
CA ALA A 154 -8.04 11.16 -8.60
C ALA A 154 -8.87 10.52 -7.47
N ILE A 155 -9.13 11.26 -6.38
CA ILE A 155 -9.99 10.76 -5.29
C ILE A 155 -11.45 10.57 -5.75
N ALA A 156 -11.98 11.46 -6.58
CA ALA A 156 -13.33 11.31 -7.13
C ALA A 156 -13.48 10.03 -7.97
N GLU A 157 -12.40 9.55 -8.58
CA GLU A 157 -12.39 8.28 -9.30
C GLU A 157 -12.50 7.05 -8.37
N LEU A 158 -12.43 7.18 -7.04
CA LEU A 158 -12.81 6.06 -6.16
C LEU A 158 -14.33 5.82 -6.14
N GLN A 159 -15.15 6.78 -6.61
CA GLN A 159 -16.61 6.63 -6.74
C GLN A 159 -17.31 6.20 -5.44
N GLY A 160 -16.78 6.63 -4.29
CA GLY A 160 -17.33 6.27 -2.98
C GLY A 160 -16.92 4.89 -2.47
N LEU A 161 -16.05 4.15 -3.17
CA LEU A 161 -15.44 2.93 -2.65
C LEU A 161 -14.42 3.23 -1.54
N PRO A 162 -14.09 2.25 -0.68
CA PRO A 162 -12.99 2.36 0.27
C PRO A 162 -11.66 2.74 -0.40
N PRO A 163 -10.68 3.28 0.34
CA PRO A 163 -10.79 3.80 1.71
C PRO A 163 -11.80 4.96 1.80
N TYR A 164 -12.74 4.87 2.74
CA TYR A 164 -13.77 5.89 2.91
C TYR A 164 -13.21 7.17 3.54
N GLY A 165 -13.80 8.31 3.21
CA GLY A 165 -13.50 9.59 3.85
C GLY A 165 -12.15 10.18 3.44
N ARG A 166 -11.49 10.89 4.36
CA ARG A 166 -10.18 11.52 4.10
C ARG A 166 -9.08 10.47 4.12
N THR A 167 -8.52 10.17 2.95
CA THR A 167 -7.33 9.34 2.76
C THR A 167 -6.08 9.92 3.42
N ALA A 168 -6.10 11.22 3.74
CA ALA A 168 -4.99 11.97 4.31
C ALA A 168 -4.41 11.36 5.61
N GLY A 169 -5.24 10.83 6.51
CA GLY A 169 -4.78 10.09 7.69
C GLY A 169 -3.66 10.80 8.49
N LEU A 170 -2.43 10.29 8.38
CA LEU A 170 -1.26 10.84 9.08
C LEU A 170 -0.88 12.26 8.62
N THR A 171 -1.12 12.62 7.35
CA THR A 171 -0.77 13.96 6.83
C THR A 171 -1.67 15.05 7.44
N ASP A 172 -2.99 14.81 7.50
CA ASP A 172 -3.96 15.69 8.18
C ASP A 172 -3.68 15.79 9.69
N TRP A 173 -3.37 14.65 10.31
CA TRP A 173 -3.00 14.62 11.73
C TRP A 173 -1.75 15.48 11.98
N TYR A 174 -0.69 15.34 11.16
CA TYR A 174 0.54 16.12 11.33
C TYR A 174 0.31 17.61 11.08
N SER A 175 -0.45 17.96 10.04
CA SER A 175 -0.83 19.34 9.76
C SER A 175 -1.45 20.00 11.00
N SER A 176 -2.45 19.34 11.59
CA SER A 176 -3.19 19.85 12.74
C SER A 176 -2.39 19.87 14.04
N ASN A 177 -1.54 18.86 14.28
CA ASN A 177 -0.89 18.66 15.59
C ASN A 177 0.57 19.13 15.65
N CYS A 178 1.27 19.19 14.51
CA CYS A 178 2.70 19.46 14.45
C CYS A 178 3.08 20.69 13.62
N ALA A 179 2.18 21.17 12.75
CA ALA A 179 2.49 22.21 11.75
C ALA A 179 1.51 23.39 11.73
N ASN A 180 0.70 23.60 12.78
CA ASN A 180 -0.24 24.72 12.88
C ASN A 180 -1.16 24.86 11.66
N ASP A 181 -1.78 23.75 11.24
CA ASP A 181 -2.72 23.68 10.11
C ASP A 181 -2.12 24.03 8.74
N VAL A 182 -0.79 23.99 8.60
CA VAL A 182 -0.13 24.10 7.28
C VAL A 182 -0.47 22.85 6.46
N PRO A 183 -1.11 22.99 5.28
CA PRO A 183 -1.51 21.85 4.46
C PRO A 183 -0.28 21.11 3.92
N PHE A 184 -0.44 19.82 3.64
CA PHE A 184 0.67 18.95 3.24
C PHE A 184 1.46 19.50 2.04
N SER A 185 0.79 20.08 1.03
CA SER A 185 1.42 20.66 -0.17
C SER A 185 2.39 21.80 0.14
N ASP A 186 2.18 22.50 1.25
CA ASP A 186 2.89 23.72 1.63
C ASP A 186 3.98 23.45 2.67
N LEU A 187 4.09 22.21 3.16
CA LEU A 187 5.16 21.78 4.05
C LEU A 187 6.52 21.77 3.33
N PRO A 188 7.63 22.03 4.05
CA PRO A 188 8.98 21.82 3.53
C PRO A 188 9.15 20.43 2.94
N SER A 189 9.98 20.28 1.90
CA SER A 189 10.20 19.00 1.23
C SER A 189 10.68 17.92 2.20
N SER A 190 11.54 18.25 3.17
CA SER A 190 12.02 17.34 4.20
C SER A 190 10.90 16.84 5.12
N SER A 191 9.97 17.72 5.51
CA SER A 191 8.78 17.35 6.29
C SER A 191 7.81 16.48 5.48
N ARG A 192 7.59 16.80 4.21
CA ARG A 192 6.78 15.95 3.30
C ARG A 192 7.41 14.57 3.13
N GLN A 193 8.73 14.52 2.98
CA GLN A 193 9.48 13.27 2.87
C GLN A 193 9.36 12.43 4.14
N ALA A 194 9.56 13.04 5.31
CA ALA A 194 9.40 12.37 6.61
C ALA A 194 8.00 11.76 6.78
N LEU A 195 6.94 12.49 6.39
CA LEU A 195 5.57 12.00 6.46
C LEU A 195 5.31 10.84 5.50
N LEU A 196 5.76 10.95 4.25
CA LEU A 196 5.58 9.89 3.27
C LEU A 196 6.40 8.65 3.62
N ALA A 197 7.61 8.82 4.16
CA ALA A 197 8.39 7.71 4.69
C ALA A 197 7.67 7.04 5.88
N ALA A 198 7.08 7.83 6.77
CA ALA A 198 6.31 7.28 7.89
C ALA A 198 5.07 6.49 7.44
N VAL A 199 4.40 6.95 6.38
CA VAL A 199 3.23 6.27 5.81
C VAL A 199 3.62 5.00 5.05
N THR A 200 4.68 5.05 4.24
CA THR A 200 5.00 3.99 3.26
C THR A 200 6.09 3.02 3.71
N ARG A 201 6.86 3.33 4.76
CA ARG A 201 8.07 2.57 5.13
C ARG A 201 8.18 2.25 6.61
N ALA A 202 7.64 3.09 7.49
CA ALA A 202 7.86 2.92 8.92
C ALA A 202 7.07 1.73 9.49
N ALA A 203 7.73 0.98 10.38
CA ALA A 203 7.07 0.03 11.27
C ALA A 203 6.52 0.80 12.49
N GLY A 204 5.34 1.38 12.31
CA GLY A 204 4.74 2.35 13.25
C GLY A 204 5.38 3.72 13.06
N LEU A 205 6.45 4.02 13.82
CA LEU A 205 7.29 5.21 13.63
C LEU A 205 8.79 4.87 13.73
N ARG A 206 9.11 3.59 13.61
CA ARG A 206 10.49 3.11 13.52
C ARG A 206 10.84 2.96 12.06
N PHE A 207 12.00 3.49 11.67
CA PHE A 207 12.52 3.34 10.33
C PHE A 207 13.73 2.40 10.41
N LEU A 208 13.62 1.27 9.74
CA LEU A 208 14.57 0.16 9.85
C LEU A 208 15.38 0.11 8.54
N PRO A 209 16.63 0.61 8.54
CA PRO A 209 17.44 0.61 7.34
C PRO A 209 17.60 -0.80 6.75
N VAL A 210 17.62 -0.93 5.43
CA VAL A 210 17.61 -2.21 4.68
C VAL A 210 16.26 -2.94 4.74
N TYR A 211 15.66 -3.12 5.93
CA TYR A 211 14.38 -3.83 6.07
C TYR A 211 13.24 -3.16 5.30
N ASP A 212 13.13 -1.83 5.37
CA ASP A 212 12.08 -1.06 4.71
C ASP A 212 12.31 -0.83 3.20
N LEU A 213 13.33 -1.48 2.63
CA LEU A 213 13.56 -1.58 1.18
C LEU A 213 13.00 -2.89 0.60
N LEU A 214 12.48 -3.79 1.45
CA LEU A 214 11.85 -5.03 1.01
C LEU A 214 10.39 -4.79 0.66
N ASN A 215 9.94 -5.43 -0.41
CA ASN A 215 8.55 -5.35 -0.86
C ASN A 215 7.66 -6.31 -0.07
N HIS A 216 6.36 -6.11 -0.18
CA HIS A 216 5.34 -6.96 0.42
C HIS A 216 4.60 -7.76 -0.65
N HIS A 217 4.29 -9.02 -0.31
CA HIS A 217 3.42 -9.87 -1.10
C HIS A 217 2.86 -10.98 -0.21
N ASN A 218 1.57 -10.94 0.15
CA ASN A 218 0.99 -11.87 1.13
C ASN A 218 1.18 -13.35 0.77
N GLY A 219 1.16 -13.71 -0.52
CA GLY A 219 1.36 -15.08 -1.00
C GLY A 219 2.80 -15.54 -1.18
N MET A 220 3.80 -14.66 -0.99
CA MET A 220 5.22 -14.94 -1.26
C MET A 220 6.15 -14.51 -0.12
N LEU A 221 5.59 -14.28 1.07
CA LEU A 221 6.37 -13.94 2.26
C LEU A 221 7.41 -15.02 2.52
N ASN A 222 8.68 -14.61 2.59
CA ASN A 222 9.80 -15.51 2.79
C ASN A 222 10.76 -15.02 3.89
N THR A 223 10.34 -14.03 4.68
CA THR A 223 11.09 -13.49 5.81
C THR A 223 10.20 -13.23 7.02
N GLU A 224 10.79 -13.31 8.22
CA GLU A 224 10.18 -13.00 9.51
C GLU A 224 11.01 -11.94 10.23
N CYS A 225 10.35 -10.90 10.75
CA CYS A 225 10.97 -9.85 11.52
C CYS A 225 10.64 -9.99 13.00
N SER A 226 11.65 -10.02 13.86
CA SER A 226 11.50 -10.14 15.31
C SER A 226 12.31 -9.06 16.03
N ALA A 227 11.70 -8.46 17.05
CA ALA A 227 12.39 -7.57 17.97
C ALA A 227 13.04 -8.40 19.09
N VAL A 228 14.34 -8.23 19.27
CA VAL A 228 15.12 -8.81 20.37
C VAL A 228 15.61 -7.71 21.32
N GLN A 229 16.24 -8.09 22.42
CA GLN A 229 16.70 -7.12 23.42
C GLN A 229 17.70 -6.12 22.81
N GLU A 230 18.60 -6.60 21.94
CA GLU A 230 19.69 -5.82 21.37
C GLU A 230 19.31 -5.05 20.09
N GLY A 231 18.21 -5.42 19.43
CA GLY A 231 17.86 -4.86 18.13
C GLY A 231 16.69 -5.55 17.45
N VAL A 232 16.66 -5.47 16.13
CA VAL A 232 15.70 -6.17 15.26
C VAL A 232 16.44 -7.16 14.38
N THR A 233 15.91 -8.37 14.27
CA THR A 233 16.44 -9.43 13.40
C THR A 233 15.42 -9.78 12.32
N LEU A 234 15.90 -9.90 11.07
CA LEU A 234 15.16 -10.47 9.95
C LEU A 234 15.75 -11.84 9.60
N THR A 235 14.92 -12.88 9.61
CA THR A 235 15.33 -14.25 9.25
C THR A 235 14.50 -14.76 8.07
N THR A 236 15.10 -15.54 7.17
CA THR A 236 14.34 -16.24 6.12
C THR A 236 13.46 -17.35 6.71
N THR A 237 12.24 -17.53 6.22
CA THR A 237 11.34 -18.62 6.66
C THR A 237 11.32 -19.82 5.70
N THR A 238 11.78 -19.61 4.47
CA THR A 238 11.94 -20.65 3.45
C THR A 238 13.29 -20.52 2.74
N ASP A 239 13.68 -21.53 1.99
CA ASP A 239 14.82 -21.42 1.08
C ASP A 239 14.50 -20.41 -0.02
N ILE A 240 15.43 -19.50 -0.32
CA ILE A 240 15.27 -18.47 -1.35
C ILE A 240 16.31 -18.71 -2.45
N PRO A 241 15.90 -19.15 -3.66
CA PRO A 241 16.79 -19.30 -4.80
C PRO A 241 17.47 -18.00 -5.22
N LYS A 242 18.67 -18.11 -5.78
CA LYS A 242 19.36 -16.97 -6.41
C LYS A 242 18.48 -16.33 -7.48
N GLY A 243 18.33 -15.02 -7.41
CA GLY A 243 17.57 -14.20 -8.35
C GLY A 243 16.14 -13.94 -7.89
N ASP A 244 15.64 -14.68 -6.90
CA ASP A 244 14.29 -14.50 -6.39
C ASP A 244 14.22 -13.28 -5.46
N GLU A 245 13.05 -12.64 -5.45
CA GLU A 245 12.76 -11.49 -4.61
C GLU A 245 12.57 -11.90 -3.15
N ILE A 246 12.98 -11.00 -2.25
CA ILE A 246 12.85 -11.17 -0.80
C ILE A 246 11.71 -10.29 -0.32
N PHE A 247 10.66 -10.92 0.19
CA PHE A 247 9.42 -10.28 0.62
C PHE A 247 9.30 -10.27 2.13
N ASN A 248 8.83 -9.14 2.68
CA ASN A 248 8.47 -9.02 4.09
C ASN A 248 6.96 -8.78 4.25
N SER A 249 6.49 -8.94 5.50
CA SER A 249 5.12 -8.60 5.85
C SER A 249 5.02 -7.12 6.21
N TYR A 250 4.07 -6.39 5.61
CA TYR A 250 3.65 -5.05 6.07
C TYR A 250 2.61 -5.12 7.20
N GLY A 251 2.59 -6.27 7.89
CA GLY A 251 1.63 -6.64 8.93
C GLY A 251 0.57 -7.61 8.40
N GLY A 252 -0.18 -8.19 9.33
CA GLY A 252 -1.18 -9.20 9.03
C GLY A 252 -2.47 -9.03 9.81
N GLY A 253 -3.40 -9.97 9.62
CA GLY A 253 -4.62 -10.04 10.40
C GLY A 253 -5.75 -9.09 9.96
N GLN A 254 -6.69 -8.89 10.88
CA GLN A 254 -7.98 -8.23 10.62
C GLN A 254 -7.88 -6.73 10.30
N VAL A 255 -6.72 -6.11 10.49
CA VAL A 255 -6.51 -4.67 10.30
C VAL A 255 -5.92 -4.34 8.92
N ASN A 256 -5.36 -5.32 8.21
CA ASN A 256 -4.70 -5.12 6.93
C ASN A 256 -5.61 -5.53 5.78
N THR A 257 -6.67 -4.74 5.58
CA THR A 257 -7.55 -4.88 4.42
C THR A 257 -6.86 -4.36 3.15
N VAL A 258 -7.35 -4.77 1.98
CA VAL A 258 -6.92 -4.22 0.68
C VAL A 258 -7.05 -2.70 0.65
N ALA A 259 -8.12 -2.14 1.23
CA ALA A 259 -8.30 -0.69 1.31
C ALA A 259 -7.23 -0.01 2.18
N GLU A 260 -6.81 -0.65 3.28
CA GLU A 260 -5.75 -0.15 4.15
C GLU A 260 -4.37 -0.22 3.49
N ILE A 261 -4.05 -1.32 2.80
CA ILE A 261 -2.81 -1.46 2.03
C ILE A 261 -2.76 -0.40 0.93
N PHE A 262 -3.84 -0.26 0.15
CA PHE A 262 -3.93 0.76 -0.88
C PHE A 262 -3.81 2.19 -0.33
N ARG A 263 -4.48 2.48 0.79
CA ARG A 263 -4.40 3.79 1.45
C ARG A 263 -2.98 4.15 1.88
N LYS A 264 -2.24 3.19 2.46
CA LYS A 264 -0.90 3.42 3.02
C LYS A 264 0.20 3.34 1.98
N TYR A 265 0.10 2.41 1.03
CA TYR A 265 1.20 2.05 0.15
C TYR A 265 0.92 2.30 -1.33
N GLY A 266 -0.32 2.65 -1.69
CA GLY A 266 -0.68 3.02 -3.07
C GLY A 266 -0.76 1.85 -4.04
N PHE A 267 -0.82 0.61 -3.54
CA PHE A 267 -0.99 -0.59 -4.36
C PHE A 267 -2.04 -1.54 -3.77
N VAL A 268 -2.52 -2.46 -4.59
CA VAL A 268 -3.35 -3.59 -4.15
C VAL A 268 -2.50 -4.84 -4.28
N ASP A 269 -2.38 -5.58 -3.18
CA ASP A 269 -1.65 -6.84 -3.18
C ASP A 269 -2.37 -7.91 -4.01
N GLU A 270 -1.65 -8.87 -4.57
CA GLU A 270 -2.23 -9.86 -5.47
C GLU A 270 -3.11 -10.85 -4.70
N TRP A 271 -2.53 -11.66 -3.81
CA TRP A 271 -3.26 -12.64 -3.01
C TRP A 271 -2.49 -13.01 -1.75
N PRO A 272 -3.18 -13.47 -0.69
CA PRO A 272 -4.62 -13.34 -0.44
C PRO A 272 -5.06 -11.88 -0.23
N GLN A 273 -6.32 -11.58 -0.57
CA GLN A 273 -6.91 -10.24 -0.47
C GLN A 273 -8.06 -10.21 0.54
N TYR A 274 -7.86 -9.50 1.66
CA TYR A 274 -8.91 -9.30 2.65
C TYR A 274 -9.67 -7.98 2.39
N HIS A 275 -10.95 -8.09 2.05
CA HIS A 275 -11.84 -6.95 1.86
C HIS A 275 -12.77 -6.80 3.06
N SER A 276 -12.95 -5.57 3.52
CA SER A 276 -13.92 -5.23 4.56
C SER A 276 -14.49 -3.84 4.31
N TRP A 277 -15.78 -3.65 4.60
CA TRP A 277 -16.44 -2.36 4.61
C TRP A 277 -17.59 -2.33 5.62
N GLU A 278 -17.92 -1.14 6.10
CA GLU A 278 -19.09 -0.93 6.95
C GLU A 278 -20.32 -0.65 6.08
N GLN A 279 -21.43 -1.29 6.41
CA GLN A 279 -22.73 -1.06 5.81
C GLN A 279 -23.72 -0.64 6.88
N ARG A 280 -24.45 0.44 6.63
CA ARG A 280 -25.57 0.85 7.49
C ARG A 280 -26.75 -0.10 7.27
N ASP A 281 -27.29 -0.65 8.35
CA ASP A 281 -28.54 -1.41 8.29
C ASP A 281 -29.72 -0.44 8.18
N GLU A 282 -30.36 -0.40 7.01
CA GLU A 282 -31.55 0.44 6.77
C GLU A 282 -32.79 -0.11 7.49
N GLU A 283 -32.81 -1.39 7.89
CA GLU A 283 -33.96 -2.02 8.55
C GLU A 283 -33.95 -1.84 10.07
N SER A 284 -32.89 -1.22 10.61
CA SER A 284 -32.82 -0.84 12.02
C SER A 284 -33.63 0.45 12.27
N ASP A 285 -34.96 0.36 12.15
CA ASP A 285 -35.94 1.42 12.47
C ASP A 285 -36.07 1.70 13.98
N GLY A 286 -35.06 1.31 14.78
CA GLY A 286 -35.04 1.61 16.21
C GLY A 286 -34.73 3.09 16.43
N ASP A 287 -35.55 3.77 17.24
CA ASP A 287 -35.30 5.14 17.73
C ASP A 287 -33.99 5.29 18.54
N ASP A 288 -33.23 4.20 18.72
CA ASP A 288 -31.88 4.21 19.28
C ASP A 288 -30.90 4.59 18.14
N ASP A 289 -30.47 5.86 18.17
CA ASP A 289 -29.66 6.64 17.20
C ASP A 289 -28.31 6.00 16.74
N ASP A 290 -28.02 4.77 17.15
CA ASP A 290 -26.81 4.01 16.85
C ASP A 290 -27.03 2.95 15.75
N GLY A 291 -27.96 3.19 14.82
CA GLY A 291 -28.36 2.28 13.73
C GLY A 291 -27.23 1.35 13.31
N GLY A 292 -27.34 0.07 13.69
CA GLY A 292 -26.21 -0.85 13.77
C GLY A 292 -25.41 -0.89 12.48
N MET A 293 -24.10 -0.67 12.58
CA MET A 293 -23.19 -0.87 11.46
C MET A 293 -22.89 -2.36 11.34
N ASN A 294 -23.21 -2.93 10.19
CA ASN A 294 -22.84 -4.29 9.85
C ASN A 294 -21.53 -4.27 9.06
N THR A 295 -20.48 -4.86 9.63
CA THR A 295 -19.22 -5.04 8.92
C THR A 295 -19.35 -6.20 7.94
N MET A 296 -19.23 -5.88 6.65
CA MET A 296 -19.24 -6.84 5.57
C MET A 296 -17.79 -7.12 5.18
N HIS A 297 -17.41 -8.39 5.14
CA HIS A 297 -16.03 -8.75 4.84
C HIS A 297 -15.90 -10.14 4.23
N PHE A 298 -14.88 -10.30 3.39
CA PHE A 298 -14.55 -11.54 2.72
C PHE A 298 -13.05 -11.61 2.41
N LEU A 299 -12.56 -12.84 2.25
CA LEU A 299 -11.18 -13.12 1.91
C LEU A 299 -11.13 -13.80 0.55
N VAL A 300 -10.48 -13.17 -0.42
CA VAL A 300 -10.24 -13.78 -1.73
C VAL A 300 -8.88 -14.46 -1.73
N LEU A 301 -8.85 -15.70 -2.17
CA LEU A 301 -7.68 -16.56 -2.26
C LEU A 301 -7.30 -16.80 -3.73
N PRO A 302 -6.08 -17.26 -4.03
CA PRO A 302 -5.68 -17.62 -5.39
C PRO A 302 -6.64 -18.62 -6.05
N GLY A 303 -6.89 -18.44 -7.35
CA GLY A 303 -7.78 -19.29 -8.14
C GLY A 303 -9.18 -18.70 -8.37
N GLN A 304 -9.96 -19.36 -9.22
CA GLN A 304 -11.32 -18.90 -9.55
C GLN A 304 -12.29 -19.24 -8.42
N ASN A 305 -13.07 -18.26 -7.97
CA ASN A 305 -14.14 -18.38 -6.97
C ASN A 305 -13.73 -18.88 -5.57
N ASN A 306 -12.44 -18.79 -5.22
CA ASN A 306 -11.98 -19.13 -3.88
C ASN A 306 -12.16 -17.93 -2.94
N VAL A 307 -13.35 -17.80 -2.36
CA VAL A 307 -13.72 -16.70 -1.46
C VAL A 307 -14.24 -17.24 -0.14
N ALA A 308 -13.63 -16.88 0.99
CA ALA A 308 -14.22 -17.12 2.31
C ALA A 308 -15.14 -15.95 2.70
N ILE A 309 -16.41 -16.26 2.97
CA ILE A 309 -17.45 -15.30 3.35
C ILE A 309 -17.47 -15.19 4.87
N TYR A 310 -17.37 -13.98 5.45
CA TYR A 310 -17.19 -13.80 6.89
C TYR A 310 -16.06 -14.68 7.48
N PRO A 311 -14.82 -14.57 6.95
CA PRO A 311 -13.72 -15.43 7.36
C PRO A 311 -13.46 -15.30 8.88
N PRO A 312 -13.28 -16.41 9.61
CA PRO A 312 -13.03 -16.35 11.04
C PRO A 312 -11.65 -15.75 11.32
N PRO A 313 -11.41 -15.25 12.56
CA PRO A 313 -10.11 -14.68 12.95
C PRO A 313 -8.92 -15.62 12.68
N SER A 314 -9.11 -16.93 12.79
CA SER A 314 -8.07 -17.94 12.55
C SER A 314 -7.62 -18.06 11.09
N MET A 315 -8.49 -17.70 10.13
CA MET A 315 -8.07 -17.61 8.71
C MET A 315 -7.37 -16.28 8.46
N LEU A 316 -7.92 -15.19 9.01
CA LEU A 316 -7.34 -13.85 8.83
C LEU A 316 -5.98 -13.70 9.50
N SER A 317 -5.73 -14.38 10.62
CA SER A 317 -4.43 -14.34 11.31
C SER A 317 -3.29 -14.95 10.50
N GLN A 318 -3.58 -15.75 9.47
CA GLN A 318 -2.55 -16.29 8.57
C GLN A 318 -2.12 -15.27 7.50
N ILE A 319 -2.96 -14.28 7.19
CA ILE A 319 -2.60 -13.21 6.25
C ILE A 319 -1.50 -12.38 6.88
N GLY A 320 -0.40 -12.20 6.17
CA GLY A 320 0.78 -11.52 6.68
C GLY A 320 1.66 -12.39 7.58
N ASP A 321 1.31 -13.67 7.81
CA ASP A 321 2.17 -14.65 8.47
C ASP A 321 3.17 -15.24 7.47
N ASN A 322 4.34 -15.62 7.95
CA ASN A 322 5.49 -15.97 7.11
C ASN A 322 5.45 -17.41 6.59
N VAL A 323 4.45 -18.19 7.02
CA VAL A 323 4.15 -19.54 6.54
C VAL A 323 2.67 -19.58 6.19
N LEU A 324 2.33 -18.98 5.05
CA LEU A 324 0.98 -19.06 4.50
C LEU A 324 0.79 -20.42 3.81
N ASP A 325 0.01 -21.30 4.41
CA ASP A 325 -0.42 -22.55 3.77
C ASP A 325 -1.68 -22.27 2.92
N ILE A 326 -1.45 -21.90 1.66
CA ILE A 326 -2.53 -21.62 0.70
C ILE A 326 -3.45 -22.83 0.51
N ASP A 327 -2.89 -24.04 0.46
CA ASP A 327 -3.67 -25.26 0.26
C ASP A 327 -4.60 -25.52 1.46
N TYR A 328 -4.09 -25.30 2.68
CA TYR A 328 -4.89 -25.32 3.89
C TYR A 328 -6.01 -24.27 3.86
N LEU A 329 -5.71 -23.02 3.50
CA LEU A 329 -6.71 -21.96 3.44
C LEU A 329 -7.80 -22.25 2.40
N LEU A 330 -7.43 -22.78 1.23
CA LEU A 330 -8.37 -23.20 0.20
C LEU A 330 -9.32 -24.29 0.72
N ALA A 331 -8.78 -25.30 1.39
CA ALA A 331 -9.58 -26.38 1.98
C ALA A 331 -10.51 -25.90 3.10
N GLU A 332 -10.04 -25.01 3.98
CA GLU A 332 -10.87 -24.46 5.05
C GLU A 332 -11.91 -23.46 4.53
N THR A 333 -11.66 -22.75 3.43
CA THR A 333 -12.64 -21.83 2.82
C THR A 333 -13.91 -22.56 2.41
N GLU A 334 -13.79 -23.69 1.71
CA GLU A 334 -14.96 -24.46 1.27
C GLU A 334 -15.78 -24.95 2.47
N LYS A 335 -15.12 -25.58 3.43
CA LYS A 335 -15.72 -26.11 4.65
C LYS A 335 -16.37 -25.00 5.50
N HIS A 336 -15.71 -23.85 5.63
CA HIS A 336 -16.24 -22.70 6.35
C HIS A 336 -17.53 -22.17 5.71
N ASN A 337 -17.50 -21.95 4.39
CA ASN A 337 -18.68 -21.45 3.67
C ASN A 337 -19.87 -22.42 3.75
N GLN A 338 -19.63 -23.73 3.70
CA GLN A 338 -20.66 -24.75 3.91
C GLN A 338 -21.28 -24.69 5.31
N GLY A 339 -20.53 -24.22 6.32
CA GLY A 339 -21.01 -24.05 7.70
C GLY A 339 -21.86 -22.80 7.96
N LEU A 340 -21.87 -21.81 7.05
CA LEU A 340 -22.67 -20.58 7.22
C LEU A 340 -24.17 -20.88 7.15
N SER A 341 -25.03 -20.15 7.87
CA SER A 341 -26.48 -20.33 7.72
C SER A 341 -26.98 -19.83 6.37
N THR A 342 -28.09 -20.39 5.87
CA THR A 342 -28.71 -19.92 4.61
C THR A 342 -29.13 -18.45 4.71
N GLN A 343 -29.57 -18.00 5.89
CA GLN A 343 -29.91 -16.60 6.14
C GLN A 343 -28.68 -15.69 6.02
N GLN A 344 -27.53 -16.08 6.59
CA GLN A 344 -26.28 -15.32 6.45
C GLN A 344 -25.85 -15.21 4.98
N LEU A 345 -25.91 -16.30 4.22
CA LEU A 345 -25.57 -16.30 2.81
C LEU A 345 -26.53 -15.44 1.97
N MET A 346 -27.84 -15.53 2.22
CA MET A 346 -28.83 -14.70 1.53
C MET A 346 -28.65 -13.21 1.86
N HIS A 347 -28.39 -12.87 3.12
CA HIS A 347 -28.11 -11.51 3.54
C HIS A 347 -26.84 -10.98 2.85
N PHE A 348 -25.73 -11.74 2.89
CA PHE A 348 -24.48 -11.36 2.24
C PHE A 348 -24.63 -11.20 0.73
N SER A 349 -25.30 -12.13 0.04
CA SER A 349 -25.59 -12.06 -1.39
C SER A 349 -26.40 -10.80 -1.73
N LYS A 350 -27.46 -10.52 -0.97
CA LYS A 350 -28.27 -9.30 -1.14
C LYS A 350 -27.42 -8.04 -0.98
N MET A 351 -26.61 -7.96 0.07
CA MET A 351 -25.77 -6.78 0.31
C MET A 351 -24.74 -6.54 -0.79
N LEU A 352 -24.10 -7.59 -1.31
CA LEU A 352 -23.20 -7.47 -2.45
C LEU A 352 -23.93 -7.04 -3.73
N ALA A 353 -25.10 -7.62 -4.00
CA ALA A 353 -25.90 -7.27 -5.17
C ALA A 353 -26.36 -5.80 -5.12
N ASP A 354 -26.81 -5.34 -3.95
CA ASP A 354 -27.21 -3.95 -3.72
C ASP A 354 -25.99 -3.02 -3.90
N LEU A 355 -24.84 -3.36 -3.30
CA LEU A 355 -23.61 -2.59 -3.49
C LEU A 355 -23.23 -2.49 -4.98
N ILE A 356 -23.21 -3.60 -5.73
CA ILE A 356 -22.92 -3.60 -7.18
C ILE A 356 -23.88 -2.67 -7.93
N ALA A 357 -25.16 -2.69 -7.58
CA ALA A 357 -26.18 -1.86 -8.24
C ALA A 357 -26.01 -0.35 -7.99
N THR A 358 -25.33 0.04 -6.91
CA THR A 358 -25.02 1.45 -6.60
C THR A 358 -23.77 1.99 -7.31
N LEU A 359 -22.94 1.10 -7.87
CA LEU A 359 -21.68 1.51 -8.51
C LEU A 359 -21.91 2.30 -9.80
N ILE A 360 -21.17 3.40 -9.96
CA ILE A 360 -21.32 4.31 -11.10
C ILE A 360 -20.88 3.66 -12.42
N THR A 361 -19.82 2.86 -12.39
CA THR A 361 -19.31 2.12 -13.55
C THR A 361 -19.22 0.62 -13.26
N THR A 362 -19.32 -0.18 -14.31
CA THR A 362 -19.07 -1.62 -14.30
C THR A 362 -17.57 -1.95 -14.48
N VAL A 363 -17.18 -3.21 -14.24
CA VAL A 363 -15.80 -3.69 -14.50
C VAL A 363 -15.42 -3.54 -15.98
N ASP A 364 -16.34 -3.82 -16.90
CA ASP A 364 -16.08 -3.73 -18.33
C ASP A 364 -15.89 -2.28 -18.78
N GLU A 365 -16.70 -1.36 -18.24
CA GLU A 365 -16.52 0.07 -18.47
C GLU A 365 -15.19 0.58 -17.90
N ASP A 366 -14.84 0.20 -16.66
CA ASP A 366 -13.56 0.57 -16.05
C ASP A 366 -12.37 0.01 -16.83
N THR A 367 -12.48 -1.19 -17.42
CA THR A 367 -11.45 -1.76 -18.29
C THR A 367 -11.21 -0.87 -19.52
N VAL A 368 -12.28 -0.41 -20.17
CA VAL A 368 -12.19 0.49 -21.33
C VAL A 368 -11.60 1.85 -20.93
N ILE A 369 -12.06 2.42 -19.81
CA ILE A 369 -11.55 3.71 -19.31
C ILE A 369 -10.05 3.59 -18.98
N LEU A 370 -9.66 2.54 -18.26
CA LEU A 370 -8.26 2.29 -17.87
C LEU A 370 -7.36 2.16 -19.12
N GLN A 371 -7.82 1.44 -20.15
CA GLN A 371 -7.10 1.34 -21.41
C GLN A 371 -6.92 2.72 -22.08
N GLN A 372 -7.98 3.52 -22.14
CA GLN A 372 -7.92 4.88 -22.72
C GLN A 372 -6.97 5.80 -21.95
N MET A 373 -6.98 5.74 -20.61
CA MET A 373 -6.08 6.53 -19.77
C MET A 373 -4.63 6.10 -19.94
N ASN A 374 -4.37 4.79 -20.00
CA ASN A 374 -3.03 4.26 -20.29
C ASN A 374 -2.51 4.68 -21.67
N ASP A 375 -3.36 4.66 -22.69
CA ASP A 375 -2.99 5.13 -24.03
C ASP A 375 -2.71 6.65 -24.04
N SER A 376 -3.50 7.43 -23.29
CA SER A 376 -3.26 8.87 -23.10
C SER A 376 -1.92 9.12 -22.39
N LEU A 377 -1.62 8.38 -21.32
CA LEU A 377 -0.35 8.45 -20.59
C LEU A 377 0.83 8.15 -21.50
N ARG A 378 0.73 7.10 -22.34
CA ARG A 378 1.77 6.76 -23.33
C ARG A 378 2.00 7.90 -24.32
N MET A 379 0.95 8.54 -24.80
CA MET A 379 1.07 9.68 -25.71
C MET A 379 1.73 10.89 -25.04
N MET A 380 1.39 11.20 -23.78
CA MET A 380 2.02 12.28 -23.01
C MET A 380 3.52 12.03 -22.76
N ILE A 381 3.89 10.79 -22.40
CA ILE A 381 5.29 10.41 -22.21
C ILE A 381 6.09 10.59 -23.52
N LEU A 382 5.50 10.24 -24.66
CA LEU A 382 6.15 10.40 -25.97
C LEU A 382 6.30 11.86 -26.40
N SER A 383 5.40 12.76 -25.98
CA SER A 383 5.49 14.19 -26.33
C SER A 383 6.50 14.97 -25.49
N GLN A 384 7.01 14.41 -24.38
CA GLN A 384 7.93 15.09 -23.43
C GLN A 384 7.41 16.43 -22.88
N ASP A 385 6.12 16.67 -22.98
CA ASP A 385 5.46 17.90 -22.56
C ASP A 385 4.64 17.58 -21.30
N LEU A 386 4.80 18.36 -20.24
CA LEU A 386 3.90 18.42 -19.05
C LEU A 386 4.11 17.33 -17.96
N SER A 387 5.20 17.41 -17.18
CA SER A 387 5.47 16.49 -16.06
C SER A 387 4.37 16.45 -14.98
N GLY A 388 3.73 17.59 -14.68
CA GLY A 388 2.67 17.66 -13.66
C GLY A 388 1.37 16.98 -14.06
N GLU A 389 1.02 17.00 -15.35
CA GLU A 389 -0.19 16.34 -15.86
C GLU A 389 -0.01 14.82 -15.90
N ILE A 390 1.20 14.35 -16.21
CA ILE A 390 1.57 12.93 -16.17
C ILE A 390 1.34 12.36 -14.77
N GLU A 391 1.81 13.06 -13.74
CA GLU A 391 1.65 12.65 -12.35
C GLU A 391 0.17 12.53 -11.92
N GLN A 392 -0.64 13.53 -12.26
CA GLN A 392 -2.08 13.50 -12.00
C GLN A 392 -2.77 12.34 -12.73
N LEU A 393 -2.40 12.08 -13.99
CA LEU A 393 -2.97 11.00 -14.77
C LEU A 393 -2.59 9.62 -14.20
N ILE A 394 -1.37 9.46 -13.67
CA ILE A 394 -0.95 8.24 -12.96
C ILE A 394 -1.82 8.00 -11.73
N ASP A 395 -2.11 9.02 -10.93
CA ASP A 395 -2.99 8.87 -9.75
C ASP A 395 -4.41 8.46 -10.15
N ILE A 396 -4.94 9.08 -11.21
CA ILE A 396 -6.25 8.71 -11.79
C ILE A 396 -6.22 7.24 -12.21
N ILE A 397 -5.21 6.81 -12.98
CA ILE A 397 -5.05 5.41 -13.42
C ILE A 397 -5.02 4.46 -12.20
N SER A 398 -4.29 4.82 -11.15
CA SER A 398 -4.23 4.03 -9.91
C SER A 398 -5.59 3.92 -9.21
N ALA A 399 -6.35 5.01 -9.10
CA ALA A 399 -7.71 4.99 -8.55
C ALA A 399 -8.65 4.11 -9.38
N ILE A 400 -8.57 4.20 -10.72
CA ILE A 400 -9.39 3.40 -11.64
C ILE A 400 -9.03 1.91 -11.55
N SER A 401 -7.74 1.59 -11.49
CA SER A 401 -7.25 0.22 -11.33
C SER A 401 -7.72 -0.39 -10.02
N TYR A 402 -7.62 0.36 -8.91
CA TYR A 402 -8.13 -0.05 -7.61
C TYR A 402 -9.63 -0.34 -7.64
N ARG A 403 -10.46 0.59 -8.13
CA ARG A 403 -11.91 0.37 -8.16
C ARG A 403 -12.27 -0.84 -9.02
N MET A 404 -11.58 -1.04 -10.14
CA MET A 404 -11.82 -2.18 -11.03
C MET A 404 -11.56 -3.50 -10.31
N GLN A 405 -10.43 -3.62 -9.62
CA GLN A 405 -10.11 -4.81 -8.81
C GLN A 405 -11.14 -5.00 -7.68
N PHE A 406 -11.48 -3.94 -6.94
CA PHE A 406 -12.48 -4.04 -5.87
C PHE A 406 -13.83 -4.57 -6.39
N LYS A 407 -14.28 -4.09 -7.54
CA LYS A 407 -15.51 -4.56 -8.21
C LYS A 407 -15.42 -6.01 -8.67
N GLN A 408 -14.26 -6.44 -9.16
CA GLN A 408 -14.01 -7.84 -9.51
C GLN A 408 -14.10 -8.73 -8.27
N SER A 409 -13.45 -8.34 -7.17
CA SER A 409 -13.48 -9.09 -5.91
C SER A 409 -14.89 -9.21 -5.32
N ILE A 410 -15.71 -8.15 -5.39
CA ILE A 410 -17.14 -8.19 -5.00
C ILE A 410 -17.92 -9.18 -5.87
N ARG A 411 -17.72 -9.18 -7.20
CA ARG A 411 -18.39 -10.13 -8.10
C ARG A 411 -18.00 -11.57 -7.79
N MET A 412 -16.71 -11.83 -7.57
CA MET A 412 -16.23 -13.16 -7.15
C MET A 412 -16.87 -13.61 -5.83
N ALA A 413 -16.99 -12.71 -4.86
CA ALA A 413 -17.65 -13.00 -3.59
C ALA A 413 -19.14 -13.31 -3.76
N LEU A 414 -19.84 -12.57 -4.63
CA LEU A 414 -21.25 -12.80 -4.93
C LEU A 414 -21.45 -14.15 -5.64
N ASP A 415 -20.61 -14.47 -6.62
CA ASP A 415 -20.65 -15.73 -7.35
C ASP A 415 -20.39 -16.93 -6.42
N ALA A 416 -19.37 -16.84 -5.56
CA ALA A 416 -19.09 -17.86 -4.55
C ALA A 416 -20.27 -18.05 -3.58
N THR A 417 -20.90 -16.97 -3.13
CA THR A 417 -22.08 -17.01 -2.25
C THR A 417 -23.26 -17.70 -2.93
N ASN A 418 -23.54 -17.34 -4.18
CA ASN A 418 -24.64 -17.91 -4.96
C ASN A 418 -24.40 -19.38 -5.29
N GLN A 419 -23.14 -19.78 -5.52
CA GLN A 419 -22.77 -21.18 -5.69
C GLN A 419 -23.11 -22.00 -4.44
N VAL A 420 -22.72 -21.54 -3.25
CA VAL A 420 -23.04 -22.22 -1.98
C VAL A 420 -24.55 -22.31 -1.75
N LEU A 421 -25.30 -21.24 -2.05
CA LEU A 421 -26.77 -21.25 -1.97
C LEU A 421 -27.40 -22.23 -2.96
N SER A 422 -26.88 -22.33 -4.19
CA SER A 422 -27.42 -23.23 -5.21
C SER A 422 -27.30 -24.71 -4.81
N LEU A 423 -26.18 -25.09 -4.18
CA LEU A 423 -25.94 -26.46 -3.70
C LEU A 423 -26.90 -26.88 -2.57
N ARG A 424 -27.47 -25.92 -1.84
CA ARG A 424 -28.45 -26.18 -0.76
C ARG A 424 -29.88 -26.31 -1.26
N ASN A 425 -30.19 -25.74 -2.42
CA ASN A 425 -31.53 -25.74 -2.99
C ASN A 425 -31.78 -26.97 -3.90
N GLU A 426 -30.87 -27.96 -3.91
CA GLU A 426 -31.11 -29.19 -4.65
C GLU A 426 -32.34 -29.92 -4.06
N PRO A 427 -33.35 -30.25 -4.88
CA PRO A 427 -34.70 -30.61 -4.43
C PRO A 427 -34.84 -32.02 -3.81
N GLY A 428 -33.86 -32.47 -3.03
CA GLY A 428 -33.78 -33.82 -2.45
C GLY A 428 -33.91 -33.95 -0.93
N GLU A 429 -33.96 -32.85 -0.16
CA GLU A 429 -34.00 -32.86 1.32
C GLU A 429 -35.19 -32.08 1.93
N LEU A 430 -36.34 -32.02 1.25
CA LEU A 430 -37.61 -31.54 1.80
C LEU A 430 -38.63 -32.66 1.99
#